data_AF-Q06WF9-F1
#
_entry.id   AF-Q06WF9-F1
#
_cell.length_a   1.000
_cell.length_b   1.000
_cell.length_c   1.000
_cell.angle_alpha   90.00
_cell.angle_beta   90.00
_cell.angle_gamma   90.00
#
_symmetry.space_group_name_H-M   'P 1'
#
loop_
_entity.id
_entity.type
_entity.pdbx_description
1 polymer ?
#
loop_
_entity_poly.entity_id
_entity_poly.type
_entity_poly.pdbx_seq_one_letter_code
_entity_poly.pdbx_strand_id
1 'polypeptide(L)'
;TPVAYIAAINEFGGSAIIPAREQTLHFCYNEKTGEIGHRFVKAGKGNFAQDVVIPEHTVTIPPRPFFRKMIEHKSPEWGEKMATLLRANDFDTATALVYMGEHIKGQLQMFIRDWKRPPNAASTVRQKGFNNPLIETGHMMNSVDYSVDGGKK
;
A
#
# COMPACT_ATOMS: atom_id res chain seq x y z
N THR A 1 -0.20 12.20 5.59
CA THR A 1 -0.38 12.28 4.12
C THR A 1 -1.80 11.88 3.78
N PRO A 2 -2.46 12.52 2.80
CA PRO A 2 -3.80 12.14 2.41
C PRO A 2 -3.83 10.69 1.93
N VAL A 3 -4.76 9.87 2.44
CA VAL A 3 -4.88 8.45 2.07
C VAL A 3 -5.11 8.29 0.56
N ALA A 4 -5.93 9.18 -0.03
CA ALA A 4 -6.21 9.19 -1.46
C ALA A 4 -4.93 9.35 -2.31
N TYR A 5 -3.96 10.16 -1.85
CA TYR A 5 -2.69 10.32 -2.55
C TYR A 5 -1.86 9.03 -2.55
N ILE A 6 -1.82 8.32 -1.42
CA ILE A 6 -1.14 7.03 -1.31
C ILE A 6 -1.85 5.94 -2.14
N ALA A 7 -3.18 5.95 -2.16
CA ALA A 7 -3.97 5.06 -3.00
C ALA A 7 -3.68 5.28 -4.49
N ALA A 8 -3.59 6.54 -4.93
CA ALA A 8 -3.26 6.89 -6.31
C ALA A 8 -1.87 6.39 -6.73
N ILE A 9 -0.84 6.57 -5.88
CA ILE A 9 0.50 6.03 -6.14
C ILE A 9 0.45 4.50 -6.29
N ASN A 10 -0.33 3.81 -5.45
CA ASN A 10 -0.47 2.36 -5.60
C ASN A 10 -1.21 2.00 -6.91
N GLU A 11 -2.30 2.69 -7.25
CA GLU A 11 -3.10 2.40 -8.44
C GLU A 11 -2.32 2.58 -9.76
N PHE A 12 -1.52 3.64 -9.85
CA PHE A 12 -0.82 4.03 -11.09
C PHE A 12 0.68 3.73 -11.08
N GLY A 13 1.25 3.40 -9.92
CA GLY A 13 2.69 3.31 -9.73
C GLY A 13 3.33 4.68 -9.54
N GLY A 14 4.65 4.70 -9.42
CA GLY A 14 5.40 5.94 -9.28
C GLY A 14 6.90 5.73 -9.35
N SER A 15 7.63 6.82 -9.50
CA SER A 15 9.08 6.85 -9.43
C SER A 15 9.53 7.95 -8.48
N ALA A 16 10.49 7.64 -7.61
CA ALA A 16 11.14 8.62 -6.75
C ALA A 16 12.63 8.65 -7.07
N ILE A 17 13.15 9.84 -7.35
CA ILE A 17 14.58 10.06 -7.50
C ILE A 17 15.14 10.31 -6.11
N ILE A 18 16.11 9.48 -5.70
CA ILE A 18 16.84 9.66 -4.46
C ILE A 18 18.15 10.36 -4.82
N PRO A 19 18.37 11.62 -4.40
CA PRO A 19 19.55 12.38 -4.77
C PRO A 19 20.81 11.74 -4.19
N ALA A 20 21.94 12.03 -4.83
CA ALA A 20 23.25 11.60 -4.33
C ALA A 20 23.47 12.13 -2.90
N ARG A 21 24.00 11.28 -2.02
CA ARG A 21 24.28 11.65 -0.63
C ARG A 21 25.47 10.88 -0.10
N GLU A 22 26.17 11.50 0.84
CA GLU A 22 27.23 10.85 1.61
C GLU A 22 26.61 10.17 2.83
N GLN A 23 27.06 8.95 3.12
CA GLN A 23 26.64 8.24 4.31
C GLN A 23 27.84 7.56 4.98
N THR A 24 28.01 7.82 6.27
CA THR A 24 28.98 7.12 7.11
C THR A 24 28.44 5.73 7.47
N LEU A 25 29.19 4.69 7.12
CA LEU A 25 28.89 3.30 7.40
C LEU A 25 29.78 2.83 8.55
N HIS A 26 29.19 2.20 9.56
CA HIS A 26 29.93 1.67 10.70
C HIS A 26 30.05 0.15 10.60
N PHE A 27 31.24 -0.36 10.91
CA PHE A 27 31.58 -1.78 10.90
C PHE A 27 32.31 -2.16 12.20
N CYS A 28 32.33 -3.47 12.49
CA CYS A 28 33.24 -4.02 13.49
C CYS A 28 34.51 -4.50 12.79
N TYR A 29 35.65 -4.00 13.25
CA TYR A 29 36.99 -4.37 12.86
C TYR A 29 37.62 -5.22 13.96
N ASN A 30 38.23 -6.35 13.60
CA ASN A 30 38.94 -7.19 14.55
C ASN A 30 40.43 -6.85 14.52
N GLU A 31 40.89 -6.15 15.56
CA GLU A 31 42.29 -5.69 15.68
C GLU A 31 43.31 -6.84 15.72
N LYS A 32 42.90 -8.06 16.10
CA LYS A 32 43.80 -9.22 16.19
C LYS A 32 44.03 -9.91 14.85
N THR A 33 43.03 -9.89 13.96
CA THR A 33 43.11 -10.54 12.63
C THR A 33 43.26 -9.54 11.49
N GLY A 34 43.03 -8.24 11.75
CA GLY A 34 43.08 -7.19 10.74
C GLY A 34 41.88 -7.19 9.79
N GLU A 35 40.81 -7.92 10.11
CA GLU A 35 39.65 -8.09 9.22
C GLU A 35 38.49 -7.17 9.61
N ILE A 36 37.85 -6.57 8.60
CA ILE A 36 36.61 -5.79 8.74
C ILE A 36 35.42 -6.72 8.47
N GLY A 37 34.46 -6.74 9.39
CA GLY A 37 33.25 -7.53 9.23
C GLY A 37 32.35 -7.00 8.09
N HIS A 38 31.72 -7.92 7.35
CA HIS A 38 30.84 -7.60 6.20
C HIS A 38 29.46 -7.03 6.58
N ARG A 39 29.16 -6.85 7.87
CA ARG A 39 27.84 -6.41 8.35
C ARG A 39 27.91 -5.00 8.92
N PHE A 40 26.95 -4.18 8.52
CA PHE A 40 26.74 -2.87 9.14
C PHE A 40 26.35 -3.01 10.61
N VAL A 41 26.91 -2.15 11.45
CA VAL A 41 26.60 -2.04 12.88
C VAL A 41 26.13 -0.64 13.24
N LYS A 42 25.52 -0.49 14.41
CA LYS A 42 25.17 0.84 14.95
C LYS A 42 26.46 1.60 15.28
N ALA A 43 26.43 2.93 15.18
CA ALA A 43 27.59 3.80 15.46
C ALA A 43 28.29 3.47 16.79
N GLY A 44 27.55 3.35 17.89
CA GLY A 44 28.12 3.04 19.21
C GLY A 44 28.58 1.59 19.42
N LYS A 45 28.45 0.71 18.42
CA LYS A 45 28.91 -0.69 18.47
C LYS A 45 30.00 -1.00 17.45
N GLY A 46 30.33 -0.06 16.57
CA GLY A 46 31.43 -0.18 15.62
C GLY A 46 32.69 0.50 16.13
N ASN A 47 33.84 -0.03 15.75
CA ASN A 47 35.16 0.57 15.95
C ASN A 47 35.82 0.99 14.63
N PHE A 48 35.12 0.81 13.50
CA PHE A 48 35.54 1.27 12.19
C PHE A 48 34.39 2.01 11.50
N ALA A 49 34.72 3.12 10.83
CA ALA A 49 33.77 3.93 10.06
C ALA A 49 34.33 4.21 8.67
N GLN A 50 33.47 4.13 7.67
CA GLN A 50 33.81 4.42 6.28
C GLN A 50 32.75 5.36 5.69
N ASP A 51 33.19 6.49 5.15
CA ASP A 51 32.32 7.38 4.40
C ASP A 51 32.18 6.88 2.96
N VAL A 52 30.93 6.73 2.52
CA VAL A 52 30.61 6.26 1.17
C VAL A 52 29.67 7.26 0.50
N VAL A 53 30.01 7.65 -0.73
CA VAL A 53 29.14 8.41 -1.61
C VAL A 53 28.14 7.44 -2.25
N ILE A 54 26.86 7.62 -1.95
CA ILE A 54 25.78 6.88 -2.60
C ILE A 54 25.33 7.74 -3.79
N PRO A 55 25.48 7.26 -5.04
CA PRO A 55 25.07 8.04 -6.20
C PRO A 55 23.54 8.17 -6.25
N GLU A 56 23.09 9.15 -7.03
CA GLU A 56 21.68 9.31 -7.33
C GLU A 56 21.13 8.03 -7.96
N HIS A 57 19.96 7.59 -7.52
CA HIS A 57 19.28 6.45 -8.09
C HIS A 57 17.77 6.62 -8.03
N THR A 58 17.08 5.96 -8.98
CA THR A 58 15.63 6.00 -9.06
C THR A 58 15.04 4.74 -8.43
N VAL A 59 14.04 4.93 -7.58
CA VAL A 59 13.21 3.85 -7.04
C VAL A 59 11.89 3.80 -7.81
N THR A 60 11.62 2.65 -8.44
CA THR A 60 10.38 2.41 -9.17
C THR A 60 9.39 1.64 -8.31
N ILE A 61 8.18 2.18 -8.17
CA ILE A 61 7.05 1.54 -7.50
C ILE A 61 6.13 1.01 -8.60
N PRO A 62 5.94 -0.32 -8.70
CA PRO A 62 5.12 -0.87 -9.77
C PRO A 62 3.62 -0.63 -9.48
N PRO A 63 2.79 -0.44 -10.52
CA PRO A 63 1.36 -0.22 -10.37
C PRO A 63 0.66 -1.45 -9.80
N ARG A 64 -0.30 -1.21 -8.91
CA ARG A 64 -1.18 -2.16 -8.25
C ARG A 64 -2.62 -1.70 -8.50
N PRO A 65 -3.21 -1.99 -9.67
CA PRO A 65 -4.49 -1.42 -10.08
C PRO A 65 -5.70 -2.07 -9.37
N PHE A 66 -5.73 -2.02 -8.03
CA PHE A 66 -6.73 -2.70 -7.21
C PHE A 66 -8.13 -2.13 -7.40
N PHE A 67 -8.24 -0.82 -7.64
CA PHE A 67 -9.53 -0.15 -7.78
C PHE A 67 -10.15 -0.47 -9.14
N ARG A 68 -9.37 -0.33 -10.22
CA ARG A 68 -9.83 -0.67 -11.58
C ARG A 68 -10.18 -2.14 -11.70
N LYS A 69 -9.37 -3.04 -11.12
CA LYS A 69 -9.67 -4.47 -11.12
C LYS A 69 -10.93 -4.82 -10.32
N MET A 70 -11.17 -4.17 -9.20
CA MET A 70 -12.43 -4.34 -8.47
C MET A 70 -13.63 -4.00 -9.36
N ILE A 71 -13.62 -2.85 -10.02
CA ILE A 71 -14.70 -2.43 -10.94
C ILE A 71 -14.87 -3.45 -12.07
N GLU A 72 -13.78 -3.85 -12.74
CA GLU A 72 -13.83 -4.82 -13.83
C GLU A 72 -14.49 -6.14 -13.41
N HIS A 73 -14.15 -6.65 -12.21
CA HIS A 73 -14.66 -7.92 -11.73
C HIS A 73 -16.05 -7.85 -11.08
N LYS A 74 -16.43 -6.71 -10.48
CA LYS A 74 -17.63 -6.60 -9.65
C LYS A 74 -18.75 -5.76 -10.25
N SER A 75 -18.43 -4.80 -11.12
CA SER A 75 -19.45 -3.96 -11.75
C SER A 75 -20.54 -4.71 -12.53
N PRO A 76 -20.30 -5.88 -13.17
CA PRO A 76 -21.37 -6.62 -13.84
C PRO A 76 -22.48 -7.08 -12.88
N GLU A 77 -22.15 -7.37 -11.62
CA GLU A 77 -23.10 -7.86 -10.60
C GLU A 77 -23.94 -6.72 -10.00
N TRP A 78 -23.51 -5.46 -10.16
CA TRP A 78 -24.10 -4.32 -9.44
C TRP A 78 -25.53 -4.01 -9.86
N GLY A 79 -25.87 -4.15 -11.14
CA GLY A 79 -27.22 -3.87 -11.64
C GLY A 79 -28.27 -4.82 -11.04
N GLU A 80 -27.99 -6.12 -11.05
CA GLU A 80 -28.87 -7.14 -10.45
C GLU A 80 -28.98 -6.97 -8.93
N LYS A 81 -27.84 -6.66 -8.27
CA LYS A 81 -27.83 -6.42 -6.83
C LYS A 81 -28.69 -5.21 -6.46
N MET A 82 -28.58 -4.12 -7.23
CA MET A 82 -29.41 -2.92 -7.04
C MET A 82 -30.89 -3.22 -7.22
N ALA A 83 -31.28 -3.95 -8.27
CA ALA A 83 -32.68 -4.33 -8.50
C ALA A 83 -33.25 -5.21 -7.36
N THR A 84 -32.40 -6.03 -6.76
CA THR A 84 -32.76 -6.83 -5.57
C THR A 84 -32.92 -5.97 -4.33
N LEU A 85 -32.01 -5.02 -4.10
CA LEU A 85 -32.09 -4.08 -2.99
C LEU A 85 -33.32 -3.17 -3.08
N LEU A 86 -33.65 -2.68 -4.27
CA LEU A 86 -34.86 -1.87 -4.48
C LEU A 86 -36.13 -2.64 -4.13
N ARG A 87 -36.28 -3.88 -4.63
CA ARG A 87 -37.45 -4.72 -4.31
C ARG A 87 -37.55 -5.06 -2.82
N ALA A 88 -36.41 -5.25 -2.15
CA ALA A 88 -36.37 -5.58 -0.73
C ALA A 88 -36.66 -4.38 0.20
N ASN A 89 -36.60 -3.15 -0.32
CA ASN A 89 -36.79 -1.91 0.45
C ASN A 89 -37.95 -1.06 -0.09
N ASP A 90 -38.99 -1.70 -0.63
CA ASP A 90 -40.19 -1.03 -1.16
C ASP A 90 -39.89 0.09 -2.17
N PHE A 91 -38.83 -0.08 -2.96
CA PHE A 91 -38.30 0.89 -3.91
C PHE A 91 -37.85 2.23 -3.30
N ASP A 92 -37.55 2.26 -2.00
CA ASP A 92 -36.83 3.37 -1.39
C ASP A 92 -35.39 3.43 -1.93
N THR A 93 -35.17 4.37 -2.84
CA THR A 93 -33.90 4.58 -3.52
C THR A 93 -32.81 5.04 -2.56
N ALA A 94 -33.14 5.81 -1.52
CA ALA A 94 -32.15 6.30 -0.56
C ALA A 94 -31.55 5.13 0.23
N THR A 95 -32.42 4.29 0.80
CA THR A 95 -32.00 3.10 1.54
C THR A 95 -31.29 2.09 0.64
N ALA A 96 -31.78 1.85 -0.58
CA ALA A 96 -31.13 0.95 -1.53
C ALA A 96 -29.73 1.43 -1.93
N LEU A 97 -29.53 2.74 -2.15
CA LEU A 97 -28.22 3.32 -2.47
C LEU A 97 -27.24 3.21 -1.30
N VAL A 98 -27.69 3.41 -0.05
CA VAL A 98 -26.87 3.21 1.15
C VAL A 98 -26.37 1.77 1.23
N TYR A 99 -27.25 0.78 1.08
CA TYR A 99 -26.85 -0.62 1.07
C TYR A 99 -25.92 -0.99 -0.09
N MET A 100 -26.14 -0.37 -1.26
CA MET A 100 -25.25 -0.57 -2.40
C MET A 100 -23.86 0.03 -2.14
N GLY A 101 -23.79 1.21 -1.53
CA GLY A 101 -22.55 1.86 -1.12
C GLY A 101 -21.74 1.02 -0.15
N GLU A 102 -22.37 0.49 0.91
CA GLU A 102 -21.74 -0.46 1.84
C GLU A 102 -21.22 -1.71 1.10
N HIS A 103 -21.99 -2.23 0.14
CA HIS A 103 -21.59 -3.40 -0.63
C HIS A 103 -20.32 -3.14 -1.46
N ILE A 104 -20.27 -2.02 -2.19
CA ILE A 104 -19.10 -1.64 -3.00
C ILE A 104 -17.89 -1.34 -2.10
N LYS A 105 -18.09 -0.65 -0.98
CA LYS A 105 -17.06 -0.43 0.04
C LYS A 105 -16.45 -1.74 0.50
N GLY A 106 -17.29 -2.72 0.85
CA GLY A 106 -16.84 -4.06 1.23
C GLY A 106 -16.06 -4.77 0.13
N GLN A 107 -16.53 -4.69 -1.13
CA GLN A 107 -15.81 -5.24 -2.28
C GLN A 107 -14.42 -4.61 -2.46
N LEU A 108 -14.30 -3.28 -2.32
CA LEU A 108 -13.03 -2.60 -2.41
C LEU A 108 -12.07 -3.00 -1.28
N GLN A 109 -12.57 -3.10 -0.05
CA GLN A 109 -11.78 -3.58 1.09
C GLN A 109 -11.28 -5.01 0.89
N MET A 110 -12.10 -5.91 0.34
CA MET A 110 -11.69 -7.26 -0.03
C MET A 110 -10.57 -7.25 -1.08
N PHE A 111 -10.70 -6.44 -2.14
CA PHE A 111 -9.66 -6.32 -3.17
C PHE A 111 -8.34 -5.79 -2.61
N ILE A 112 -8.37 -4.82 -1.68
CA ILE A 112 -7.16 -4.33 -1.00
C ILE A 112 -6.50 -5.45 -0.18
N ARG A 113 -7.31 -6.25 0.52
CA ARG A 113 -6.83 -7.36 1.36
C ARG A 113 -6.21 -8.49 0.56
N ASP A 114 -6.86 -8.87 -0.53
CA ASP A 114 -6.52 -10.09 -1.28
C ASP A 114 -5.47 -9.87 -2.36
N TRP A 115 -5.11 -8.61 -2.65
CA TRP A 115 -4.11 -8.27 -3.64
C TRP A 115 -2.75 -8.92 -3.38
N LYS A 116 -2.16 -9.54 -4.42
CA LYS A 116 -0.84 -10.22 -4.34
C LYS A 116 0.18 -9.77 -5.38
N ARG A 117 -0.24 -9.18 -6.50
CA ARG A 117 0.63 -8.95 -7.66
C ARG A 117 0.52 -7.52 -8.19
N PRO A 118 1.63 -6.80 -8.39
CA PRO A 118 3.02 -7.17 -8.08
C PRO A 118 3.29 -7.32 -6.56
N PRO A 119 4.16 -8.26 -6.15
CA PRO A 119 4.51 -8.45 -4.74
C PRO A 119 5.35 -7.28 -4.21
N ASN A 120 5.54 -7.23 -2.89
CA ASN A 120 6.52 -6.33 -2.29
C ASN A 120 7.95 -6.77 -2.61
N ALA A 121 8.88 -5.81 -2.60
CA ALA A 121 10.31 -6.10 -2.65
C ALA A 121 10.73 -6.98 -1.46
N ALA A 122 11.72 -7.86 -1.67
CA ALA A 122 12.18 -8.79 -0.64
C ALA A 122 12.64 -8.07 0.66
N SER A 123 13.26 -6.89 0.52
CA SER A 123 13.64 -6.03 1.64
C SER A 123 12.43 -5.57 2.45
N THR A 124 11.37 -5.10 1.78
CA THR A 124 10.11 -4.68 2.41
C THR A 124 9.42 -5.87 3.09
N VAL A 125 9.37 -7.04 2.44
CA VAL A 125 8.80 -8.26 3.06
C VAL A 125 9.57 -8.64 4.32
N ARG A 126 10.91 -8.60 4.29
CA ARG A 126 11.75 -8.89 5.46
C ARG A 126 11.54 -7.88 6.59
N GLN A 127 11.41 -6.60 6.27
CA GLN A 127 11.17 -5.54 7.26
C GLN A 127 9.80 -5.68 7.92
N LYS A 128 8.79 -6.02 7.12
CA LYS A 128 7.37 -6.06 7.52
C LYS A 128 6.95 -7.39 8.13
N GLY A 129 7.64 -8.48 7.80
CA GLY A 129 7.32 -9.83 8.24
C GLY A 129 6.22 -10.53 7.42
N PHE A 130 5.58 -9.85 6.47
CA PHE A 130 4.55 -10.43 5.60
C PHE A 130 4.46 -9.76 4.22
N ASN A 131 4.00 -10.52 3.23
CA ASN A 131 3.90 -10.08 1.84
C ASN A 131 2.46 -9.70 1.44
N ASN A 132 1.98 -8.58 1.98
CA ASN A 132 0.79 -7.90 1.46
C ASN A 132 1.21 -6.55 0.85
N PRO A 133 1.05 -6.35 -0.47
CA PRO A 133 1.51 -5.14 -1.14
C PRO A 133 0.68 -3.87 -0.87
N LEU A 134 -0.58 -4.01 -0.47
CA LEU A 134 -1.49 -2.87 -0.25
C LEU A 134 -1.78 -2.60 1.23
N ILE A 135 -1.30 -3.47 2.12
CA ILE A 135 -1.56 -3.37 3.56
C ILE A 135 -0.25 -3.35 4.31
N GLU A 136 0.04 -2.25 5.00
CA GLU A 136 1.03 -2.18 6.07
C GLU A 136 0.38 -2.14 7.44
N THR A 137 -0.31 -1.04 7.75
CA THR A 137 -1.06 -0.87 9.00
C THR A 137 -2.55 -1.16 8.86
N GLY A 138 -3.04 -1.33 7.62
CA GLY A 138 -4.47 -1.40 7.30
C GLY A 138 -5.17 -0.05 7.22
N HIS A 139 -4.47 1.06 7.51
CA HIS A 139 -5.07 2.40 7.52
C HIS A 139 -5.78 2.74 6.19
N MET A 140 -5.15 2.49 5.04
CA MET A 140 -5.74 2.74 3.73
C MET A 140 -7.05 1.96 3.51
N MET A 141 -7.11 0.70 3.92
CA MET A 141 -8.30 -0.16 3.79
C MET A 141 -9.44 0.32 4.71
N ASN A 142 -9.10 0.70 5.94
CA ASN A 142 -10.07 1.16 6.93
C ASN A 142 -10.61 2.56 6.62
N SER A 143 -9.89 3.35 5.84
CA SER A 143 -10.30 4.68 5.38
C SER A 143 -11.16 4.66 4.10
N VAL A 144 -11.45 3.49 3.53
CA VAL A 144 -12.38 3.39 2.40
C VAL A 144 -13.79 3.72 2.88
N ASP A 145 -14.46 4.64 2.21
CA ASP A 145 -15.84 5.00 2.49
C ASP A 145 -16.62 5.36 1.22
N TYR A 146 -17.94 5.53 1.35
CA TYR A 146 -18.83 5.98 0.29
C TYR A 146 -19.68 7.17 0.76
N SER A 147 -20.24 7.92 -0.20
CA SER A 147 -21.21 8.98 0.06
C SER A 147 -22.45 8.76 -0.82
N VAL A 148 -23.62 9.04 -0.26
CA VAL A 148 -24.90 9.07 -1.00
C VAL A 148 -25.53 10.44 -0.77
N ASP A 149 -25.52 11.27 -1.81
CA ASP A 149 -26.14 12.59 -1.76
C ASP A 149 -27.63 12.44 -2.08
N GLY A 150 -28.49 12.55 -1.07
CA GLY A 150 -29.94 12.41 -1.24
C GLY A 150 -30.77 12.15 0.03
N GLY A 151 -30.15 11.85 1.16
CA GLY A 151 -30.85 11.72 2.45
C GLY A 151 -31.03 13.08 3.14
N LYS A 152 -32.26 13.41 3.57
CA LYS A 152 -32.49 14.51 4.51
C LYS A 152 -31.67 14.26 5.78
N LYS A 153 -30.95 15.28 6.23
CA LYS A 153 -30.37 15.36 7.58
C LYS A 153 -31.44 15.23 8.65
#